data_AF-A0A848U071-F1
#
_entry.id   AF-A0A848U071-F1
#
_cell.length_a   1.000
_cell.length_b   1.000
_cell.length_c   1.000
_cell.angle_alpha   90.00
_cell.angle_beta   90.00
_cell.angle_gamma   90.00
#
_symmetry.space_group_name_H-M   'P 1'
#
loop_
_entity.id
_entity.type
_entity.pdbx_description
1 polymer ?
#
loop_
_entity_poly.entity_id
_entity_poly.type
_entity_poly.pdbx_seq_one_letter_code
_entity_poly.pdbx_strand_id
1 'polypeptide(L)'
;MIKLNRTSGKRPMAAVSTRIVSETRWVHRNQLEIGMYVNELDKPWTETRFMFQGFRIDTPELLRQVQESCEYAQVQTDKLARISSNSATRLVGATRSH
;
A
#
# COMPACT_ATOMS: atom_id res chain seq x y z
N MET A 1 -28.81 18.07 48.10
CA MET A 1 -27.43 18.24 47.58
C MET A 1 -27.08 17.02 46.74
N ILE A 2 -27.09 17.14 45.41
CA ILE A 2 -26.85 16.01 44.49
C ILE A 2 -25.40 16.10 44.02
N LYS A 3 -24.54 15.15 44.41
CA LYS A 3 -23.16 15.07 43.94
C LYS A 3 -23.15 14.52 42.50
N LEU A 4 -22.76 15.35 41.53
CA LEU A 4 -22.45 14.92 40.17
C LEU A 4 -21.08 14.24 40.15
N ASN A 5 -21.05 12.91 39.95
CA ASN A 5 -19.81 12.18 39.70
C ASN A 5 -19.35 12.41 38.25
N ARG A 6 -18.23 13.11 38.09
CA ARG A 6 -17.48 13.23 36.82
C ARG A 6 -16.64 11.97 36.64
N THR A 7 -17.16 10.96 35.95
CA THR A 7 -16.37 9.82 35.48
C THR A 7 -15.49 10.26 34.31
N SER A 8 -14.18 10.37 34.57
CA SER A 8 -13.16 10.52 33.51
C SER A 8 -13.09 9.20 32.74
N GLY A 9 -13.89 9.10 31.67
CA GLY A 9 -13.78 8.01 30.70
C GLY A 9 -12.43 8.09 30.00
N LYS A 10 -11.52 7.16 30.32
CA LYS A 10 -10.29 6.94 29.54
C LYS A 10 -10.72 6.64 28.10
N ARG A 11 -10.38 7.54 27.17
CA ARG A 11 -10.60 7.36 25.73
C ARG A 11 -10.02 5.99 25.33
N PRO A 12 -10.79 5.05 24.75
CA PRO A 12 -10.20 3.84 24.22
C PRO A 12 -9.22 4.24 23.12
N MET A 13 -7.96 3.81 23.24
CA MET A 13 -6.98 4.01 22.17
C MET A 13 -7.53 3.32 20.93
N ALA A 14 -7.70 4.07 19.84
CA ALA A 14 -8.15 3.52 18.57
C ALA A 14 -7.28 2.30 18.25
N ALA A 15 -7.90 1.13 18.10
CA ALA A 15 -7.20 -0.06 17.70
C ALA A 15 -6.65 0.20 16.29
N VAL A 16 -5.34 0.50 16.21
CA VAL A 16 -4.63 0.67 14.95
C VAL A 16 -4.38 -0.73 14.42
N SER A 17 -5.14 -1.15 13.41
CA SER A 17 -4.86 -2.37 12.69
C SER A 17 -3.89 -2.03 11.56
N THR A 18 -2.68 -2.57 11.62
CA THR A 18 -1.75 -2.48 10.49
C THR A 18 -2.14 -3.56 9.49
N ARG A 19 -2.51 -3.16 8.27
CA ARG A 19 -2.66 -4.09 7.14
C ARG A 19 -1.52 -3.85 6.16
N ILE A 20 -1.02 -4.95 5.63
CA ILE A 20 -0.11 -4.96 4.51
C ILE A 20 -0.93 -4.65 3.25
N VAL A 21 -0.57 -3.60 2.51
CA VAL A 21 -1.22 -3.18 1.26
C VAL A 21 -0.17 -3.18 0.16
N SER A 22 -0.31 -4.09 -0.78
CA SER A 22 0.47 -4.10 -2.02
C SER A 22 -0.05 -3.01 -2.94
N GLU A 23 0.81 -2.06 -3.31
CA GLU A 23 0.49 -1.02 -4.29
C GLU A 23 1.38 -1.19 -5.51
N THR A 24 0.80 -1.01 -6.69
CA THR A 24 1.51 -1.08 -7.97
C THR A 24 1.58 0.31 -8.59
N ARG A 25 2.76 0.72 -9.04
CA ARG A 25 3.00 2.03 -9.65
C ARG A 25 4.03 1.96 -10.77
N TRP A 26 3.90 2.85 -11.74
CA TRP A 26 4.92 3.05 -12.77
C TRP A 26 6.04 3.93 -12.24
N VAL A 27 7.27 3.46 -12.40
CA VAL A 27 8.47 4.19 -12.00
C VAL A 27 9.42 4.30 -13.18
N HIS A 28 10.13 5.43 -13.26
CA HIS A 28 11.18 5.61 -14.26
C HIS A 28 12.36 4.68 -13.96
N ARG A 29 13.09 4.24 -14.98
CA ARG A 29 14.21 3.31 -14.84
C ARG A 29 15.25 3.72 -13.78
N ASN A 30 15.50 5.03 -13.64
CA ASN A 30 16.48 5.57 -12.68
C ASN A 30 15.99 5.50 -11.22
N GLN A 31 14.71 5.21 -10.99
CA GLN A 31 14.11 5.04 -9.66
C GLN A 31 13.93 3.56 -9.30
N LEU A 32 14.34 2.63 -10.18
CA LEU A 32 14.35 1.21 -9.87
C LEU A 32 15.45 0.90 -8.87
N GLU A 33 15.12 0.09 -7.86
CA GLU A 33 16.05 -0.34 -6.83
C GLU A 33 16.00 -1.86 -6.64
N ILE A 34 17.10 -2.39 -6.10
CA ILE A 34 17.18 -3.81 -5.71
C ILE A 34 16.12 -4.07 -4.65
N GLY A 35 15.42 -5.19 -4.81
CA GLY A 35 14.32 -5.63 -3.96
C GLY A 35 12.93 -5.23 -4.47
N MET A 36 12.82 -4.36 -5.48
CA MET A 36 11.55 -4.06 -6.15
C MET A 36 11.07 -5.25 -7.00
N TYR A 37 9.76 -5.43 -7.07
CA TYR A 37 9.13 -6.44 -7.92
C TYR A 37 8.60 -5.79 -9.18
N VAL A 38 9.08 -6.20 -10.35
CA VAL A 38 8.65 -5.66 -11.66
C VAL A 38 7.52 -6.51 -12.20
N ASN A 39 6.32 -5.95 -12.34
CA ASN A 39 5.16 -6.62 -12.92
C ASN A 39 5.16 -6.54 -14.45
N GLU A 40 5.41 -5.36 -14.99
CA GLU A 40 5.31 -5.06 -16.42
C GLU A 40 6.34 -4.00 -16.84
N LEU A 41 6.74 -4.04 -18.11
CA LEU A 41 7.63 -3.05 -18.72
C LEU A 41 6.83 -2.27 -19.77
N ASP A 42 7.22 -1.03 -20.03
CA ASP A 42 6.62 -0.20 -21.09
C ASP A 42 6.79 -0.81 -22.50
N LYS A 43 7.74 -1.75 -22.66
CA LYS A 43 8.01 -2.48 -23.90
C LYS A 43 7.55 -3.92 -23.81
N PRO A 44 7.18 -4.55 -24.95
CA PRO A 44 6.83 -5.96 -24.97
C PRO A 44 8.01 -6.82 -24.55
N TRP A 45 7.73 -7.82 -23.71
CA TRP A 45 8.73 -8.74 -23.15
C TRP A 45 9.54 -9.49 -24.21
N THR A 46 8.97 -9.75 -25.39
CA THR A 46 9.65 -10.36 -26.54
C THR A 46 10.83 -9.54 -27.06
N GLU A 47 10.87 -8.23 -26.80
CA GLU A 47 12.00 -7.38 -27.17
C GLU A 47 13.08 -7.32 -26.07
N THR A 48 12.82 -7.93 -24.91
CA THR A 48 13.74 -7.92 -23.76
C THR A 48 14.47 -9.25 -23.63
N ARG A 49 15.58 -9.24 -22.89
CA ARG A 49 16.32 -10.48 -22.56
C ARG A 49 15.65 -11.29 -21.43
N PHE A 50 14.48 -10.87 -20.95
CA PHE A 50 13.76 -11.56 -19.87
C PHE A 50 12.94 -12.72 -20.43
N MET A 51 13.08 -13.88 -19.81
CA MET A 51 12.36 -15.10 -20.24
C MET A 51 10.92 -15.16 -19.70
N PHE A 52 10.61 -14.39 -18.65
CA PHE A 52 9.31 -14.40 -17.99
C PHE A 52 8.91 -13.00 -17.51
N GLN A 53 7.60 -12.79 -17.43
CA GLN A 53 6.97 -11.60 -16.87
C GLN A 53 6.92 -11.73 -15.35
N GLY A 54 7.09 -10.63 -14.62
CA GLY A 54 7.02 -10.69 -13.15
C GLY A 54 8.30 -11.25 -12.52
N PHE A 55 9.19 -10.38 -12.05
CA PHE A 55 10.39 -10.83 -11.34
C PHE A 55 10.83 -9.81 -10.29
N ARG A 56 11.56 -10.29 -9.29
CA ARG A 56 12.19 -9.42 -8.29
C ARG A 56 13.59 -9.03 -8.75
N ILE A 57 13.95 -7.78 -8.56
CA ILE A 57 15.30 -7.30 -8.85
C ILE A 57 16.19 -7.69 -7.68
N ASP A 58 16.82 -8.86 -7.73
CA ASP A 58 17.67 -9.33 -6.62
C ASP A 58 19.15 -8.94 -6.76
N THR A 59 19.60 -8.60 -7.98
CA THR A 59 20.99 -8.26 -8.27
C THR A 59 21.13 -6.91 -8.98
N PRO A 60 22.26 -6.20 -8.76
CA PRO A 60 22.53 -4.93 -9.47
C PRO A 60 22.69 -5.13 -10.98
N GLU A 61 23.15 -6.30 -11.41
CA GLU A 61 23.30 -6.62 -12.83
C GLU A 61 21.93 -6.77 -13.51
N LEU A 62 20.98 -7.42 -12.83
CA LEU A 62 19.59 -7.50 -13.26
C LEU A 62 18.95 -6.11 -13.30
N LEU A 63 19.15 -5.29 -12.26
CA LEU A 63 18.68 -3.90 -12.24
C LEU A 63 19.13 -3.14 -13.49
N ARG A 64 20.42 -3.25 -13.84
CA ARG A 64 20.98 -2.57 -15.02
C ARG A 64 20.35 -3.06 -16.32
N GLN A 65 20.13 -4.37 -16.45
CA GLN A 65 19.45 -4.94 -17.62
C GLN A 65 18.02 -4.41 -17.76
N VAL A 66 17.28 -4.27 -16.66
CA VAL A 66 15.93 -3.69 -16.69
C VAL A 66 15.99 -2.23 -17.14
N GLN A 67 16.93 -1.46 -16.58
CA GLN A 67 17.13 -0.05 -16.95
C GLN A 67 17.50 0.15 -18.42
N GLU A 68 18.28 -0.77 -19.00
CA GLU A 68 18.65 -0.74 -20.41
C GLU A 68 17.48 -1.20 -21.31
N SER A 69 16.57 -2.03 -20.79
CA SER A 69 15.45 -2.59 -21.57
C SER A 69 14.27 -1.63 -21.70
N CYS A 70 13.92 -0.89 -20.64
CA CYS A 70 12.73 -0.02 -20.59
C CYS A 70 13.03 1.40 -20.07
N GLU A 71 12.16 2.36 -20.38
CA GLU A 71 12.19 3.70 -19.77
C GLU A 71 11.35 3.76 -18.50
N TYR A 72 10.19 3.12 -18.52
CA TYR A 72 9.31 2.95 -17.35
C TYR A 72 9.03 1.47 -17.11
N ALA A 73 8.97 1.12 -15.83
CA ALA A 73 8.61 -0.21 -15.37
C ALA A 73 7.51 -0.09 -14.31
N GLN A 74 6.53 -0.98 -14.38
CA GLN A 74 5.51 -1.12 -13.36
C GLN A 74 6.07 -1.97 -12.22
N VAL A 75 6.22 -1.37 -11.04
CA VAL A 75 6.71 -2.05 -9.84
C VAL A 75 5.62 -2.21 -8.79
N GLN A 76 5.66 -3.33 -8.09
CA GLN A 76 4.83 -3.61 -6.93
C GLN A 76 5.65 -3.38 -5.65
N THR A 77 5.12 -2.57 -4.73
CA THR A 77 5.71 -2.29 -3.42
C THR A 77 4.72 -2.63 -2.33
N ASP A 78 5.20 -3.32 -1.30
CA ASP A 78 4.43 -3.59 -0.10
C ASP A 78 4.48 -2.39 0.86
N LYS A 79 3.33 -1.84 1.23
CA LYS A 79 3.23 -0.73 2.20
C LYS A 79 2.43 -1.14 3.42
N LEU A 80 2.97 -0.84 4.60
CA LEU A 80 2.29 -1.01 5.88
C LEU A 80 1.31 0.16 6.08
N ALA A 81 0.04 -0.06 5.74
CA ALA A 81 -1.00 0.92 5.98
C ALA A 81 -1.49 0.80 7.43
N ARG A 82 -1.34 1.90 8.19
CA ARG A 82 -1.93 2.04 9.53
C ARG A 82 -3.38 2.47 9.38
N ILE A 83 -4.31 1.55 9.59
CA ILE A 83 -5.73 1.86 9.53
C ILE A 83 -6.19 2.18 10.95
N SER A 84 -6.60 3.44 11.18
CA SER A 84 -7.35 3.80 12.38
C SER A 84 -8.75 3.25 12.21
N SER A 85 -9.16 2.35 13.10
CA SER A 85 -10.53 1.85 13.17
C SER A 85 -11.44 2.99 13.66
N ASN A 86 -11.84 3.91 12.78
CA ASN A 86 -12.89 4.87 13.10
C ASN A 86 -14.24 4.14 13.08
N SER A 87 -14.59 3.53 14.20
CA SER A 87 -15.96 3.13 14.52
C SER A 87 -16.81 4.39 14.75
N ALA A 88 -17.12 5.13 13.68
CA ALA A 88 -18.23 6.05 13.66
C ALA A 88 -19.48 5.23 13.36
N THR A 89 -20.01 4.55 14.39
CA THR A 89 -21.34 3.97 14.37
C THR A 89 -22.31 5.04 13.87
N ARG A 90 -22.83 4.86 12.65
CA ARG A 90 -24.02 5.57 12.18
C ARG A 90 -25.16 5.16 13.11
N LEU A 91 -25.40 5.93 14.18
CA LEU A 91 -26.68 5.89 14.87
C LEU A 91 -27.69 6.58 13.95
N VAL A 92 -28.33 5.78 13.08
CA VAL A 92 -29.57 6.20 12.43
C VAL A 92 -30.61 6.29 13.55
N GLY A 93 -30.79 7.49 14.09
CA GLY A 93 -31.90 7.80 14.98
C GLY A 93 -33.18 7.82 14.16
N ALA A 94 -33.78 6.65 13.94
CA ALA A 94 -35.17 6.56 13.49
C ALA A 94 -36.08 6.98 14.65
N THR A 95 -36.26 8.29 14.86
CA THR A 95 -37.35 8.78 15.70
C THR A 95 -38.62 8.90 14.87
N ARG A 96 -39.39 7.82 14.83
CA ARG A 96 -40.84 7.90 14.62
C ARG A 96 -41.43 8.43 15.93
N SER A 97 -41.95 9.65 15.93
CA SER A 97 -42.89 10.10 16.97
C SER A 97 -44.24 10.41 16.34
N HIS A 98 -45.26 10.00 17.09
CA HIS A 98 -46.68 9.89 16.78
C HIS A 98 -47.40 11.24 16.93
#